data_AF-A0AAX3E995-F1
#
_entry.id   AF-A0AAX3E995-F1
#
_cell.length_a   1.000
_cell.length_b   1.000
_cell.length_c   1.000
_cell.angle_alpha   90.00
_cell.angle_beta   90.00
_cell.angle_gamma   90.00
#
_symmetry.space_group_name_H-M   'P 1'
#
loop_
_entity.id
_entity.type
_entity.pdbx_description
1 polymer ?
#
loop_
_entity_poly.entity_id
_entity_poly.type
_entity_poly.pdbx_seq_one_letter_code
_entity_poly.pdbx_strand_id
1 'polypeptide(L)'
;MGIVLDRKELIKYPFLKESQQLARRHVESLEEFLGSSPGVAALERAKERVVAALTFKKEFGDENTQNLKPEIEIASYAIARMLVSCAGDRSLVDRLARYEAERASFFLAAEEPEIRRFVAWSVGIDTGAVAMPVTRYVELVPHLRDRRWRLVNRDVRQGGVNLEAGEIDELIRERIRAIIADQLPLRVPTGICERLAPVTSEITALRQQQVLEQFGEIKEEAFPPCISALIQAITAGTNLTHMGRFAITSFLHTIGMNVAQIADVFARAPDFDPDMTMYQVEHISGRGGTEYTPPSCATMRTFGLCANRDKDCERVNHPLSYYRLKKNMAKKRS
;
A
#
# COMPACT_ATOMS: atom_id res chain seq x y z
N MET A 1 -17.54 -30.02 -3.98
CA MET A 1 -16.35 -30.77 -4.45
C MET A 1 -15.21 -30.41 -3.51
N GLY A 2 -14.69 -31.38 -2.75
CA GLY A 2 -13.62 -31.13 -1.77
C GLY A 2 -12.26 -31.14 -2.47
N ILE A 3 -11.89 -30.02 -3.09
CA ILE A 3 -10.52 -29.82 -3.57
C ILE A 3 -9.65 -29.70 -2.31
N VAL A 4 -8.71 -30.62 -2.15
CA VAL A 4 -7.74 -30.60 -1.05
C VAL A 4 -6.44 -30.07 -1.62
N LEU A 5 -6.08 -28.84 -1.24
CA LEU A 5 -4.80 -28.28 -1.65
C LEU A 5 -3.65 -29.04 -0.98
N ASP A 6 -2.63 -29.38 -1.75
CA ASP A 6 -1.43 -29.99 -1.20
C ASP A 6 -0.56 -28.95 -0.46
N ARG A 7 0.51 -29.40 0.22
CA ARG A 7 1.37 -28.48 0.96
C ARG A 7 2.08 -27.45 0.06
N LYS A 8 2.37 -27.79 -1.20
CA LYS A 8 3.04 -26.91 -2.17
C LYS A 8 2.09 -25.85 -2.74
N GLU A 9 0.80 -26.13 -2.78
CA GLU A 9 -0.24 -25.17 -3.17
C GLU A 9 -0.56 -24.23 -2.01
N LEU A 10 -0.61 -24.74 -0.77
CA LEU A 10 -0.94 -23.94 0.41
C LEU A 10 0.06 -22.81 0.69
N ILE A 11 1.34 -22.99 0.38
CA ILE A 11 2.38 -21.95 0.56
C ILE A 11 2.17 -20.75 -0.37
N LYS A 12 1.64 -20.99 -1.59
CA LYS A 12 1.34 -19.94 -2.59
C LYS A 12 0.21 -19.03 -2.14
N TYR A 13 -0.74 -19.57 -1.36
CA TYR A 13 -1.96 -18.89 -0.92
C TYR A 13 -2.08 -18.81 0.61
N PRO A 14 -1.13 -18.19 1.32
CA PRO A 14 -1.08 -18.26 2.77
C PRO A 14 -2.25 -17.53 3.45
N PHE A 15 -2.99 -16.68 2.73
CA PHE A 15 -4.20 -16.02 3.24
C PHE A 15 -5.40 -16.96 3.38
N LEU A 16 -5.36 -18.17 2.80
CA LEU A 16 -6.42 -19.16 2.93
C LEU A 16 -6.48 -19.75 4.35
N LYS A 17 -7.68 -20.16 4.77
CA LYS A 17 -7.90 -20.72 6.11
C LYS A 17 -7.12 -22.03 6.28
N GLU A 18 -7.09 -22.85 5.24
CA GLU A 18 -6.40 -24.13 5.14
C GLU A 18 -4.89 -23.96 5.35
N SER A 19 -4.30 -22.94 4.71
CA SER A 19 -2.89 -22.61 4.88
C SER A 19 -2.61 -22.19 6.31
N GLN A 20 -3.41 -21.28 6.86
CA GLN A 20 -3.26 -20.82 8.24
C GLN A 20 -3.42 -21.95 9.27
N GLN A 21 -4.28 -22.94 9.01
CA GLN A 21 -4.40 -24.13 9.86
C GLN A 21 -3.13 -24.99 9.83
N LEU A 22 -2.47 -25.15 8.68
CA LEU A 22 -1.23 -25.91 8.55
C LEU A 22 -0.12 -25.31 9.43
N ALA A 23 0.06 -23.98 9.40
CA ALA A 23 1.08 -23.31 10.21
C ALA A 23 0.81 -23.39 11.73
N ARG A 24 -0.46 -23.47 12.15
CA ARG A 24 -0.83 -23.51 13.57
C ARG A 24 -0.66 -24.87 14.25
N ARG A 25 -0.51 -25.97 13.50
CA ARG A 25 -0.48 -27.34 14.06
C ARG A 25 0.63 -27.58 15.09
N HIS A 26 1.68 -26.76 15.09
CA HIS A 26 2.87 -26.93 15.92
C HIS A 26 3.24 -25.68 16.72
N VAL A 27 2.29 -24.75 16.89
CA VAL A 27 2.53 -23.48 17.61
C VAL A 27 1.58 -23.40 18.80
N GLU A 28 2.07 -23.75 19.98
CA GLU A 28 1.33 -23.63 21.25
C GLU A 28 1.43 -22.20 21.81
N SER A 29 2.62 -21.59 21.76
CA SER A 29 2.86 -20.19 22.10
C SER A 29 3.59 -19.47 20.97
N LEU A 30 3.10 -18.27 20.63
CA LEU A 30 3.78 -17.38 19.67
C LEU A 30 5.16 -16.95 20.18
N GLU A 31 5.30 -16.73 21.49
CA GLU A 31 6.53 -16.26 22.11
C GLU A 31 7.60 -17.35 22.09
N GLU A 32 7.22 -18.58 22.42
CA GLU A 32 8.11 -19.74 22.31
C GLU A 32 8.49 -19.99 20.85
N PHE A 33 7.52 -19.91 19.93
CA PHE A 33 7.77 -20.09 18.51
C PHE A 33 8.80 -19.08 17.99
N LEU A 34 8.61 -17.78 18.24
CA LEU A 34 9.56 -16.74 17.84
C LEU A 34 10.97 -16.93 18.46
N GLY A 35 11.10 -17.72 19.53
CA GLY A 35 12.39 -18.07 20.17
C GLY A 35 13.02 -19.34 19.62
N SER A 36 12.25 -20.15 18.92
CA SER A 36 12.70 -21.39 18.31
C SER A 36 13.44 -21.15 17.00
N SER A 37 14.29 -22.09 16.59
CA SER A 37 14.96 -22.05 15.29
C SER A 37 13.98 -21.91 14.10
N PRO A 38 12.84 -22.64 14.05
CA PRO A 38 11.82 -22.43 13.02
C PRO A 38 11.20 -21.02 13.02
N GLY A 39 10.96 -20.42 14.19
CA GLY A 39 10.38 -19.08 14.26
C GLY A 39 11.36 -17.97 13.88
N VAL A 40 12.66 -18.14 14.20
CA VAL A 40 13.71 -17.23 13.69
C VAL A 40 13.78 -17.28 12.18
N ALA A 41 13.75 -18.49 11.58
CA ALA A 41 13.71 -18.64 10.12
C ALA A 41 12.44 -18.01 9.51
N ALA A 42 11.28 -18.19 10.15
CA ALA A 42 10.03 -17.58 9.71
C ALA A 42 10.06 -16.04 9.81
N LEU A 43 10.73 -15.48 10.83
CA LEU A 43 10.88 -14.04 11.02
C LEU A 43 11.79 -13.42 9.97
N GLU A 44 12.95 -14.04 9.68
CA GLU A 44 13.82 -13.58 8.59
C GLU A 44 13.09 -13.63 7.25
N ARG A 45 12.38 -14.73 6.98
CA ARG A 45 11.57 -14.85 5.77
C ARG A 45 10.44 -13.80 5.71
N ALA A 46 9.83 -13.48 6.84
CA ALA A 46 8.82 -12.43 6.94
C ALA A 46 9.39 -11.04 6.66
N LYS A 47 10.60 -10.76 7.15
CA LYS A 47 11.33 -9.52 6.86
C LYS A 47 11.60 -9.40 5.36
N GLU A 48 12.16 -10.44 4.73
CA GLU A 48 12.39 -10.47 3.27
C GLU A 48 11.10 -10.22 2.49
N ARG A 49 9.99 -10.82 2.91
CA ARG A 49 8.66 -10.65 2.32
C ARG A 49 8.18 -9.20 2.40
N VAL A 50 8.34 -8.53 3.55
CA VAL A 50 8.00 -7.11 3.70
C VAL A 50 8.95 -6.22 2.88
N VAL A 51 10.25 -6.52 2.85
CA VAL A 51 11.23 -5.79 2.03
C VAL A 51 10.93 -5.94 0.55
N ALA A 52 10.55 -7.13 0.09
CA ALA A 52 10.11 -7.35 -1.29
C ALA A 52 8.88 -6.49 -1.64
N ALA A 53 7.92 -6.34 -0.71
CA ALA A 53 6.77 -5.46 -0.87
C ALA A 53 7.12 -3.95 -0.93
N LEU A 54 8.29 -3.55 -0.42
CA LEU A 54 8.79 -2.19 -0.60
C LEU A 54 9.30 -1.96 -2.03
N THR A 55 9.85 -3.00 -2.66
CA THR A 55 10.40 -2.94 -4.02
C THR A 55 9.31 -3.18 -5.07
N PHE A 56 9.41 -2.52 -6.23
CA PHE A 56 8.51 -2.78 -7.37
C PHE A 56 8.94 -4.00 -8.20
N LYS A 57 9.87 -4.84 -7.70
CA LYS A 57 10.42 -5.95 -8.48
C LYS A 57 9.41 -7.12 -8.47
N LYS A 58 8.86 -7.42 -9.64
CA LYS A 58 7.82 -8.46 -9.86
C LYS A 58 8.40 -9.84 -10.17
N GLU A 59 9.55 -10.17 -9.59
CA GLU A 59 10.14 -11.49 -9.77
C GLU A 59 9.64 -12.39 -8.63
N PHE A 60 8.61 -13.16 -8.92
CA PHE A 60 8.17 -14.26 -8.06
C PHE A 60 8.83 -15.54 -8.57
N GLY A 61 9.67 -16.16 -7.74
CA GLY A 61 10.29 -17.46 -8.04
C GLY A 61 9.41 -18.63 -7.60
N ASP A 62 9.77 -19.84 -8.01
CA ASP A 62 9.17 -21.05 -7.44
C ASP A 62 9.56 -21.14 -5.95
N GLU A 63 8.57 -21.10 -5.04
CA GLU A 63 8.80 -21.15 -3.58
C GLU A 63 9.51 -22.45 -3.15
N ASN A 64 9.47 -23.51 -3.98
CA ASN A 64 10.25 -24.74 -3.74
C ASN A 64 11.77 -24.51 -3.75
N THR A 65 12.25 -23.41 -4.32
CA THR A 65 13.69 -23.11 -4.41
C THR A 65 14.30 -22.74 -3.05
N GLN A 66 13.48 -22.32 -2.07
CA GLN A 66 13.99 -21.79 -0.81
C GLN A 66 14.28 -22.85 0.27
N ASN A 67 14.10 -24.16 -0.01
CA ASN A 67 14.35 -25.26 0.96
C ASN A 67 13.71 -25.04 2.35
N LEU A 68 12.65 -24.23 2.44
CA LEU A 68 11.90 -23.98 3.67
C LEU A 68 10.77 -24.99 3.82
N LYS A 69 10.51 -25.40 5.07
CA LYS A 69 9.32 -26.22 5.36
C LYS A 69 8.05 -25.41 5.07
N PRO A 70 6.99 -26.01 4.48
CA PRO A 70 5.74 -25.30 4.16
C PRO A 70 5.14 -24.53 5.34
N GLU A 71 5.25 -25.09 6.55
CA GLU A 71 4.78 -24.47 7.79
C GLU A 71 5.52 -23.16 8.10
N ILE A 72 6.83 -23.09 7.80
CA ILE A 72 7.67 -21.90 8.01
C ILE A 72 7.32 -20.81 6.99
N GLU A 73 7.12 -21.18 5.72
CA GLU A 73 6.74 -20.22 4.67
C GLU A 73 5.38 -19.59 4.96
N ILE A 74 4.39 -20.38 5.40
CA ILE A 74 3.07 -19.85 5.79
C ILE A 74 3.15 -19.03 7.08
N ALA A 75 3.97 -19.46 8.06
CA ALA A 75 4.21 -18.67 9.27
C ALA A 75 4.85 -17.32 8.96
N SER A 76 5.74 -17.25 7.96
CA SER A 76 6.35 -16.00 7.52
C SER A 76 5.32 -14.96 7.06
N TYR A 77 4.23 -15.40 6.42
CA TYR A 77 3.12 -14.51 6.05
C TYR A 77 2.42 -13.93 7.29
N ALA A 78 2.15 -14.78 8.30
CA ALA A 78 1.54 -14.32 9.55
C ALA A 78 2.47 -13.35 10.31
N ILE A 79 3.78 -13.61 10.35
CA ILE A 79 4.76 -12.72 10.96
C ILE A 79 4.90 -11.42 10.17
N ALA A 80 4.89 -11.44 8.84
CA ALA A 80 4.95 -10.23 8.01
C ALA A 80 3.78 -9.29 8.32
N ARG A 81 2.58 -9.84 8.51
CA ARG A 81 1.40 -9.09 8.98
C ARG A 81 1.59 -8.48 10.36
N MET A 82 2.25 -9.17 11.28
CA MET A 82 2.59 -8.64 12.60
C MET A 82 3.64 -7.51 12.48
N LEU A 83 4.69 -7.68 11.66
CA LEU A 83 5.72 -6.67 11.43
C LEU A 83 5.11 -5.35 10.93
N VAL A 84 4.29 -5.39 9.87
CA VAL A 84 3.66 -4.16 9.34
C VAL A 84 2.63 -3.55 10.29
N SER A 85 2.06 -4.35 11.20
CA SER A 85 1.12 -3.87 12.23
C SER A 85 1.86 -3.19 13.39
N CYS A 86 2.97 -3.77 13.85
CA CYS A 86 3.80 -3.20 14.91
C CYS A 86 4.60 -1.97 14.44
N ALA A 87 4.95 -1.88 13.15
CA ALA A 87 5.67 -0.73 12.60
C ALA A 87 4.87 0.59 12.67
N GLY A 88 3.54 0.54 12.87
CA GLY A 88 2.70 1.73 12.99
C GLY A 88 2.51 2.50 11.67
N ASP A 89 3.05 2.00 10.57
CA ASP A 89 3.02 2.63 9.25
C ASP A 89 2.06 1.86 8.32
N ARG A 90 0.84 2.41 8.15
CA ARG A 90 -0.21 1.79 7.32
C ARG A 90 0.13 1.65 5.84
N SER A 91 1.10 2.40 5.33
CA SER A 91 1.50 2.20 3.94
C SER A 91 2.39 0.97 3.77
N LEU A 92 3.01 0.45 4.85
CA LEU A 92 3.56 -0.92 4.84
C LEU A 92 2.47 -1.98 4.75
N VAL A 93 1.33 -1.77 5.42
CA VAL A 93 0.15 -2.65 5.34
C VAL A 93 -0.35 -2.75 3.91
N ASP A 94 -0.58 -1.62 3.26
CA ASP A 94 -1.11 -1.60 1.89
C ASP A 94 -0.09 -2.14 0.87
N ARG A 95 1.21 -1.85 1.04
CA ARG A 95 2.27 -2.45 0.22
C ARG A 95 2.32 -3.96 0.36
N LEU A 96 2.25 -4.48 1.59
CA LEU A 96 2.19 -5.92 1.83
C LEU A 96 0.94 -6.53 1.18
N ALA A 97 -0.23 -5.93 1.36
CA ALA A 97 -1.47 -6.42 0.77
C ALA A 97 -1.40 -6.48 -0.77
N ARG A 98 -0.85 -5.45 -1.41
CA ARG A 98 -0.63 -5.44 -2.87
C ARG A 98 0.37 -6.51 -3.31
N TYR A 99 1.51 -6.61 -2.61
CA TYR A 99 2.55 -7.61 -2.90
C TYR A 99 2.00 -9.04 -2.80
N GLU A 100 1.27 -9.35 -1.74
CA GLU A 100 0.66 -10.67 -1.54
C GLU A 100 -0.40 -10.99 -2.60
N ALA A 101 -1.20 -9.99 -3.00
CA ALA A 101 -2.18 -10.15 -4.07
C ALA A 101 -1.50 -10.36 -5.43
N GLU A 102 -0.43 -9.63 -5.73
CA GLU A 102 0.36 -9.83 -6.95
C GLU A 102 1.03 -11.21 -6.95
N ARG A 103 1.59 -11.65 -5.82
CA ARG A 103 2.18 -13.00 -5.72
C ARG A 103 1.13 -14.09 -5.93
N ALA A 104 -0.03 -13.96 -5.30
CA ALA A 104 -1.13 -14.91 -5.49
C ALA A 104 -1.60 -14.95 -6.94
N SER A 105 -1.75 -13.78 -7.57
CA SER A 105 -2.13 -13.67 -8.99
C SER A 105 -1.10 -14.29 -9.93
N PHE A 106 0.20 -14.17 -9.62
CA PHE A 106 1.27 -14.79 -10.38
C PHE A 106 1.15 -16.32 -10.37
N PHE A 107 0.96 -16.90 -9.19
CA PHE A 107 0.79 -18.36 -9.09
C PHE A 107 -0.52 -18.82 -9.73
N LEU A 108 -1.63 -18.12 -9.51
CA LEU A 108 -2.93 -18.44 -10.09
C LEU A 108 -2.93 -18.51 -11.61
N ALA A 109 -2.08 -17.72 -12.28
CA ALA A 109 -1.97 -17.71 -13.72
C ALA A 109 -1.43 -19.03 -14.30
N ALA A 110 -0.68 -19.80 -13.51
CA ALA A 110 -0.08 -21.07 -13.88
C ALA A 110 -0.75 -22.30 -13.23
N GLU A 111 -1.81 -22.10 -12.44
CA GLU A 111 -2.52 -23.21 -11.79
C GLU A 111 -3.48 -23.94 -12.72
N GLU A 112 -3.74 -25.20 -12.39
CA GLU A 112 -4.83 -25.98 -12.99
C GLU A 112 -6.20 -25.29 -12.76
N PRO A 113 -7.15 -25.41 -13.71
CA PRO A 113 -8.45 -24.74 -13.62
C PRO A 113 -9.23 -25.01 -12.33
N GLU A 114 -9.09 -26.21 -11.76
CA GLU A 114 -9.73 -26.62 -10.50
C GLU A 114 -9.20 -25.81 -9.31
N ILE A 115 -7.88 -25.67 -9.19
CA ILE A 115 -7.23 -24.91 -8.11
C ILE A 115 -7.57 -23.43 -8.25
N ARG A 116 -7.48 -22.89 -9.47
CA ARG A 116 -7.85 -21.50 -9.75
C ARG A 116 -9.30 -21.23 -9.34
N ARG A 117 -10.24 -22.13 -9.66
CA ARG A 117 -11.65 -22.02 -9.25
C ARG A 117 -11.80 -22.10 -7.74
N PHE A 118 -11.07 -22.98 -7.06
CA PHE A 118 -11.09 -23.11 -5.61
C PHE A 118 -10.63 -21.83 -4.90
N VAL A 119 -9.50 -21.26 -5.32
CA VAL A 119 -8.96 -20.03 -4.71
C VAL A 119 -9.88 -18.84 -4.95
N ALA A 120 -10.39 -18.67 -6.19
CA ALA A 120 -11.34 -17.62 -6.52
C ALA A 120 -12.63 -17.73 -5.69
N TRP A 121 -13.18 -18.94 -5.57
CA TRP A 121 -14.37 -19.19 -4.76
C TRP A 121 -14.13 -18.89 -3.28
N SER A 122 -12.95 -19.24 -2.77
CA SER A 122 -12.54 -18.96 -1.38
C SER A 122 -12.50 -17.46 -1.05
N VAL A 123 -12.33 -16.60 -2.06
CA VAL A 123 -12.38 -15.13 -1.90
C VAL A 123 -13.73 -14.52 -2.32
N GLY A 124 -14.69 -15.36 -2.69
CA GLY A 124 -16.06 -15.00 -3.04
C GLY A 124 -16.24 -14.53 -4.49
N ILE A 125 -15.45 -15.07 -5.43
CA ILE A 125 -15.55 -14.78 -6.86
C ILE A 125 -15.67 -16.09 -7.64
N ASP A 126 -16.63 -16.16 -8.56
CA ASP A 126 -16.73 -17.25 -9.53
C ASP A 126 -15.90 -16.91 -10.78
N THR A 127 -15.00 -17.80 -11.18
CA THR A 127 -14.16 -17.62 -12.38
C THR A 127 -14.96 -17.64 -13.68
N GLY A 128 -16.15 -18.24 -13.67
CA GLY A 128 -17.07 -18.26 -14.81
C GLY A 128 -18.03 -17.07 -14.87
N ALA A 129 -17.95 -16.12 -13.92
CA ALA A 129 -18.87 -14.99 -13.87
C ALA A 129 -18.72 -14.08 -15.09
N VAL A 130 -19.79 -13.95 -15.86
CA VAL A 130 -19.89 -12.99 -16.99
C VAL A 130 -20.39 -11.61 -16.54
N ALA A 131 -20.97 -11.52 -15.35
CA ALA A 131 -21.42 -10.26 -14.76
C ALA A 131 -21.17 -10.25 -13.25
N MET A 132 -20.94 -9.07 -12.68
CA MET A 132 -20.75 -8.85 -11.26
C MET A 132 -21.76 -7.83 -10.73
N PRO A 133 -22.40 -8.04 -9.57
CA PRO A 133 -23.28 -7.02 -8.97
C PRO A 133 -22.58 -5.67 -8.87
N VAL A 134 -23.27 -4.58 -9.25
CA VAL A 134 -22.68 -3.23 -9.27
C VAL A 134 -22.08 -2.87 -7.92
N THR A 135 -22.75 -3.20 -6.81
CA THR A 135 -22.27 -2.98 -5.44
C THR A 135 -20.91 -3.62 -5.21
N ARG A 136 -20.76 -4.88 -5.62
CA ARG A 136 -19.52 -5.62 -5.51
C ARG A 136 -18.42 -5.06 -6.42
N TYR A 137 -18.78 -4.69 -7.63
CA TYR A 137 -17.84 -4.12 -8.60
C TYR A 137 -17.25 -2.80 -8.08
N VAL A 138 -18.09 -1.86 -7.61
CA VAL A 138 -17.61 -0.55 -7.14
C VAL A 138 -16.76 -0.60 -5.88
N GLU A 139 -16.91 -1.65 -5.07
CA GLU A 139 -16.04 -1.92 -3.91
C GLU A 139 -14.62 -2.33 -4.33
N LEU A 140 -14.48 -3.10 -5.42
CA LEU A 140 -13.19 -3.69 -5.82
C LEU A 140 -12.34 -2.77 -6.69
N VAL A 141 -12.95 -2.02 -7.59
CA VAL A 141 -12.24 -1.23 -8.60
C VAL A 141 -11.64 0.13 -8.17
N PRO A 142 -11.83 0.71 -6.96
CA PRO A 142 -11.28 2.04 -6.64
C PRO A 142 -9.76 2.18 -6.82
N HIS A 143 -9.01 1.08 -6.68
CA HIS A 143 -7.55 1.06 -6.81
C HIS A 143 -7.08 0.80 -8.26
N LEU A 144 -8.00 0.41 -9.14
CA LEU A 144 -7.74 0.17 -10.56
C LEU A 144 -7.87 1.47 -11.35
N ARG A 145 -6.73 2.11 -11.64
CA ARG A 145 -6.68 3.48 -12.19
C ARG A 145 -7.05 3.59 -13.67
N ASP A 146 -7.06 2.48 -14.40
CA ASP A 146 -7.42 2.48 -15.82
C ASP A 146 -8.89 2.93 -16.00
N ARG A 147 -9.14 3.77 -17.00
CA ARG A 147 -10.46 4.31 -17.29
C ARG A 147 -11.47 3.19 -17.57
N ARG A 148 -11.05 2.03 -18.09
CA ARG A 148 -11.95 0.89 -18.35
C ARG A 148 -12.65 0.35 -17.10
N TRP A 149 -12.08 0.57 -15.91
CA TRP A 149 -12.67 0.12 -14.65
C TRP A 149 -13.71 1.09 -14.07
N ARG A 150 -13.76 2.33 -14.55
CA ARG A 150 -14.74 3.31 -14.06
C ARG A 150 -16.15 2.86 -14.45
N LEU A 151 -17.05 2.81 -13.46
CA LEU A 151 -18.44 2.36 -13.67
C LEU A 151 -19.14 3.09 -14.84
N VAL A 152 -18.87 4.39 -15.01
CA VAL A 152 -19.43 5.21 -16.10
C VAL A 152 -19.05 4.73 -17.52
N ASN A 153 -18.01 3.89 -17.64
CA ASN A 153 -17.54 3.33 -18.90
C ASN A 153 -17.92 1.84 -19.05
N ARG A 154 -18.86 1.33 -18.24
CA ARG A 154 -19.24 -0.09 -18.24
C ARG A 154 -20.64 -0.32 -18.80
N ASP A 155 -20.86 -1.49 -19.39
CA ASP A 155 -22.21 -1.99 -19.68
C ASP A 155 -22.83 -2.54 -18.38
N VAL A 156 -23.91 -1.91 -17.93
CA VAL A 156 -24.63 -2.27 -16.70
C VAL A 156 -26.06 -2.65 -17.06
N ARG A 157 -26.44 -3.90 -16.78
CA ARG A 157 -27.78 -4.43 -17.04
C ARG A 157 -28.32 -5.10 -15.80
N GLN A 158 -29.55 -4.75 -15.42
CA GLN A 158 -30.27 -5.37 -14.30
C GLN A 158 -29.44 -5.41 -12.99
N GLY A 159 -28.66 -4.35 -12.71
CA GLY A 159 -27.83 -4.26 -11.51
C GLY A 159 -26.51 -5.05 -11.56
N GLY A 160 -26.16 -5.66 -12.70
CA GLY A 160 -24.88 -6.33 -12.95
C GLY A 160 -24.02 -5.55 -13.95
N VAL A 161 -22.72 -5.44 -13.65
CA VAL A 161 -21.68 -4.97 -14.56
C VAL A 161 -21.20 -6.15 -15.40
N ASN A 162 -21.31 -6.05 -16.72
CA ASN A 162 -20.79 -7.07 -17.63
C ASN A 162 -19.25 -7.09 -17.57
N LEU A 163 -18.64 -8.28 -17.53
CA LEU A 163 -17.19 -8.48 -17.43
C LEU A 163 -16.62 -8.91 -18.79
N GLU A 164 -15.50 -8.34 -19.18
CA GLU A 164 -14.73 -8.72 -20.37
C GLU A 164 -13.77 -9.87 -20.05
N ALA A 165 -13.31 -10.57 -21.09
CA ALA A 165 -12.37 -11.68 -20.94
C ALA A 165 -11.07 -11.22 -20.25
N GLY A 166 -10.63 -11.96 -19.22
CA GLY A 166 -9.42 -11.66 -18.44
C GLY A 166 -9.62 -10.67 -17.30
N GLU A 167 -10.73 -9.93 -17.24
CA GLU A 167 -10.99 -8.99 -16.14
C GLU A 167 -11.19 -9.70 -14.80
N ILE A 168 -11.72 -10.92 -14.83
CA ILE A 168 -11.98 -11.70 -13.62
C ILE A 168 -10.70 -11.95 -12.81
N ASP A 169 -9.55 -12.11 -13.47
CA ASP A 169 -8.28 -12.35 -12.80
C ASP A 169 -7.78 -11.10 -12.07
N GLU A 170 -7.98 -9.93 -12.68
CA GLU A 170 -7.69 -8.66 -12.03
C GLU A 170 -8.62 -8.41 -10.85
N LEU A 171 -9.89 -8.78 -10.94
CA LEU A 171 -10.86 -8.68 -9.86
C LEU A 171 -10.56 -9.66 -8.72
N ILE A 172 -10.10 -10.89 -9.01
CA ILE A 172 -9.64 -11.85 -8.01
C ILE A 172 -8.44 -11.28 -7.25
N ARG A 173 -7.44 -10.75 -7.97
CA ARG A 173 -6.28 -10.09 -7.36
C ARG A 173 -6.69 -8.92 -6.46
N GLU A 174 -7.55 -8.02 -6.92
CA GLU A 174 -8.02 -6.90 -6.10
C GLU A 174 -8.84 -7.36 -4.89
N ARG A 175 -9.59 -8.46 -5.04
CA ARG A 175 -10.31 -9.04 -3.91
C ARG A 175 -9.36 -9.63 -2.87
N ILE A 176 -8.30 -10.31 -3.28
CA ILE A 176 -7.25 -10.80 -2.37
C ILE A 176 -6.62 -9.62 -1.63
N ARG A 177 -6.24 -8.55 -2.35
CA ARG A 177 -5.69 -7.32 -1.76
C ARG A 177 -6.63 -6.75 -0.70
N ALA A 178 -7.91 -6.58 -1.04
CA ALA A 178 -8.92 -6.06 -0.13
C ALA A 178 -9.06 -6.93 1.12
N ILE A 179 -9.16 -8.26 0.98
CA ILE A 179 -9.24 -9.19 2.12
C ILE A 179 -8.04 -9.03 3.06
N ILE A 180 -6.83 -8.92 2.51
CA ILE A 180 -5.61 -8.81 3.34
C ILE A 180 -5.58 -7.45 4.04
N ALA A 181 -5.88 -6.37 3.32
CA ALA A 181 -5.88 -5.01 3.86
C ALA A 181 -6.96 -4.82 4.95
N ASP A 182 -8.16 -5.35 4.76
CA ASP A 182 -9.28 -5.24 5.71
C ASP A 182 -9.00 -5.95 7.05
N GLN A 183 -8.09 -6.93 7.05
CA GLN A 183 -7.67 -7.64 8.26
C GLN A 183 -6.45 -7.02 8.95
N LEU A 184 -6.03 -5.82 8.54
CA LEU A 184 -4.85 -5.13 9.06
C LEU A 184 -5.19 -3.68 9.47
N PRO A 185 -4.51 -3.11 10.48
CA PRO A 185 -3.46 -3.73 11.31
C PRO A 185 -4.00 -4.75 12.31
N LEU A 186 -3.17 -5.71 12.68
CA LEU A 186 -3.44 -6.65 13.77
C LEU A 186 -3.33 -5.96 15.12
N ARG A 187 -4.14 -6.40 16.09
CA ARG A 187 -3.95 -6.08 17.51
C ARG A 187 -2.89 -7.02 18.08
N VAL A 188 -1.63 -6.59 18.03
CA VAL A 188 -0.49 -7.36 18.53
C VAL A 188 -0.16 -6.93 19.96
N PRO A 189 0.05 -7.87 20.92
CA PRO A 189 0.47 -7.52 22.28
C PRO A 189 1.77 -6.72 22.30
N THR A 190 1.90 -5.79 23.25
CA THR A 190 3.07 -4.88 23.35
C THR A 190 4.39 -5.64 23.45
N GLY A 191 4.47 -6.68 24.28
CA GLY A 191 5.69 -7.50 24.43
C GLY A 191 6.13 -8.20 23.14
N ILE A 192 5.17 -8.54 22.26
CA ILE A 192 5.51 -9.07 20.93
C ILE A 192 6.05 -7.95 20.03
N CYS A 193 5.42 -6.78 20.01
CA CYS A 193 5.92 -5.66 19.22
C CYS A 193 7.30 -5.20 19.68
N GLU A 194 7.59 -5.19 20.99
CA GLU A 194 8.91 -4.90 21.54
C GLU A 194 9.95 -5.91 21.04
N ARG A 195 9.60 -7.19 20.99
CA ARG A 195 10.47 -8.24 20.46
C ARG A 195 10.71 -8.12 18.95
N LEU A 196 9.71 -7.67 18.21
CA LEU A 196 9.81 -7.42 16.76
C LEU A 196 10.46 -6.06 16.42
N ALA A 197 10.64 -5.19 17.42
CA ALA A 197 11.12 -3.82 17.24
C ALA A 197 12.45 -3.70 16.46
N PRO A 198 13.45 -4.59 16.64
CA PRO A 198 14.68 -4.53 15.84
C PRO A 198 14.38 -4.66 14.34
N VAL A 199 13.57 -5.66 13.96
CA VAL A 199 13.22 -5.94 12.56
C VAL A 199 12.33 -4.84 11.98
N THR A 200 11.34 -4.34 12.74
CA THR A 200 10.49 -3.24 12.27
C THR A 200 11.28 -1.94 12.09
N SER A 201 12.29 -1.70 12.93
CA SER A 201 13.18 -0.54 12.81
C SER A 201 14.02 -0.61 11.54
N GLU A 202 14.56 -1.79 11.21
CA GLU A 202 15.27 -2.01 9.95
C GLU A 202 14.37 -1.79 8.72
N ILE A 203 13.15 -2.33 8.73
CA ILE A 203 12.17 -2.12 7.65
C ILE A 203 11.85 -0.64 7.47
N THR A 204 11.66 0.07 8.59
CA THR A 204 11.36 1.51 8.58
C THR A 204 12.55 2.31 8.05
N ALA A 205 13.78 1.97 8.45
CA ALA A 205 15.00 2.59 7.95
C ALA A 205 15.19 2.36 6.44
N LEU A 206 14.99 1.13 5.94
CA LEU A 206 15.04 0.82 4.51
C LEU A 206 14.03 1.63 3.72
N ARG A 207 12.81 1.79 4.25
CA ARG A 207 11.80 2.63 3.63
C ARG A 207 12.23 4.10 3.59
N GLN A 208 12.74 4.64 4.68
CA GLN A 208 13.27 6.01 4.73
C GLN A 208 14.40 6.20 3.72
N GLN A 209 15.30 5.23 3.61
CA GLN A 209 16.35 5.22 2.59
C GLN A 209 15.78 5.26 1.17
N GLN A 210 14.74 4.46 0.84
CA GLN A 210 14.10 4.51 -0.48
C GLN A 210 13.48 5.88 -0.78
N VAL A 211 12.88 6.53 0.21
CA VAL A 211 12.36 7.90 0.06
C VAL A 211 13.51 8.87 -0.22
N LEU A 212 14.64 8.74 0.50
CA LEU A 212 15.85 9.52 0.25
C LEU A 212 16.47 9.23 -1.13
N GLU A 213 16.48 8.00 -1.60
CA GLU A 213 16.97 7.66 -2.95
C GLU A 213 16.07 8.25 -4.04
N GLN A 214 14.74 8.20 -3.82
CA GLN A 214 13.76 8.65 -4.80
C GLN A 214 13.62 10.18 -4.86
N PHE A 215 13.72 10.84 -3.71
CA PHE A 215 13.46 12.27 -3.58
C PHE A 215 14.63 13.09 -3.08
N GLY A 216 15.69 12.48 -2.52
CA GLY A 216 16.85 13.12 -1.89
C GLY A 216 16.48 13.96 -0.66
N GLU A 217 17.46 14.70 -0.13
CA GLU A 217 17.21 15.70 0.92
C GLU A 217 16.13 16.71 0.49
N ILE A 218 15.27 17.10 1.42
CA ILE A 218 14.18 18.03 1.09
C ILE A 218 14.77 19.40 0.77
N LYS A 219 14.42 19.92 -0.42
CA LYS A 219 14.90 21.21 -0.95
C LYS A 219 13.70 22.10 -1.25
N GLU A 220 13.40 23.04 -0.36
CA GLU A 220 12.26 23.94 -0.51
C GLU A 220 12.31 24.75 -1.81
N GLU A 221 13.51 25.08 -2.29
CA GLU A 221 13.75 25.77 -3.56
C GLU A 221 13.33 24.96 -4.80
N ALA A 222 13.16 23.64 -4.65
CA ALA A 222 12.66 22.77 -5.71
C ALA A 222 11.14 22.59 -5.67
N PHE A 223 10.44 23.17 -4.68
CA PHE A 223 8.99 23.02 -4.56
C PHE A 223 8.25 23.55 -5.79
N PRO A 224 7.17 22.86 -6.21
CA PRO A 224 6.29 23.36 -7.26
C PRO A 224 5.68 24.71 -6.89
N PRO A 225 5.48 25.63 -7.85
CA PRO A 225 4.95 26.97 -7.56
C PRO A 225 3.59 26.93 -6.85
N CYS A 226 2.77 25.92 -7.16
CA CYS A 226 1.50 25.69 -6.47
C CYS A 226 1.66 25.30 -4.99
N ILE A 227 2.66 24.49 -4.63
CA ILE A 227 2.93 24.11 -3.23
C ILE A 227 3.53 25.30 -2.48
N SER A 228 4.49 26.02 -3.10
CA SER A 228 5.05 27.24 -2.51
C SER A 228 3.99 28.30 -2.25
N ALA A 229 3.02 28.47 -3.16
CA ALA A 229 1.90 29.37 -2.97
C ALA A 229 1.00 28.96 -1.79
N LEU A 230 0.77 27.66 -1.58
CA LEU A 230 0.01 27.17 -0.42
C LEU A 230 0.75 27.44 0.89
N ILE A 231 2.06 27.20 0.95
CA ILE A 231 2.90 27.51 2.12
C ILE A 231 2.89 29.02 2.41
N GLN A 232 3.01 29.86 1.37
CA GLN A 232 2.94 31.31 1.51
C GLN A 232 1.58 31.77 2.02
N ALA A 233 0.49 31.20 1.53
CA ALA A 233 -0.85 31.51 2.02
C ALA A 233 -1.03 31.15 3.51
N ILE A 234 -0.54 29.99 3.95
CA ILE A 234 -0.54 29.61 5.38
C ILE A 234 0.29 30.63 6.19
N THR A 235 1.50 30.95 5.73
CA THR A 235 2.41 31.85 6.43
C THR A 235 1.87 33.28 6.53
N ALA A 236 1.08 33.71 5.54
CA ALA A 236 0.38 34.99 5.50
C ALA A 236 -0.89 35.02 6.37
N GLY A 237 -1.18 33.95 7.13
CA GLY A 237 -2.39 33.87 7.95
C GLY A 237 -3.67 33.71 7.13
N THR A 238 -3.60 33.04 5.98
CA THR A 238 -4.78 32.71 5.17
C THR A 238 -5.21 31.27 5.41
N ASN A 239 -6.49 31.04 5.68
CA ASN A 239 -7.04 29.69 5.78
C ASN A 239 -7.07 29.02 4.40
N LEU A 240 -6.47 27.83 4.31
CA LEU A 240 -6.55 27.00 3.12
C LEU A 240 -7.89 26.28 3.03
N THR A 241 -8.34 26.01 1.81
CA THR A 241 -9.44 25.07 1.58
C THR A 241 -9.06 23.67 2.05
N HIS A 242 -10.06 22.82 2.32
CA HIS A 242 -9.82 21.41 2.67
C HIS A 242 -8.94 20.70 1.63
N MET A 243 -9.17 20.96 0.35
CA MET A 243 -8.35 20.42 -0.74
C MET A 243 -6.93 21.02 -0.77
N GLY A 244 -6.76 22.29 -0.37
CA GLY A 244 -5.44 22.90 -0.22
C GLY A 244 -4.62 22.23 0.89
N ARG A 245 -5.22 22.03 2.07
CA ARG A 245 -4.62 21.28 3.19
C ARG A 245 -4.23 19.86 2.78
N PHE A 246 -5.13 19.16 2.09
CA PHE A 246 -4.85 17.83 1.56
C PHE A 246 -3.67 17.84 0.58
N ALA A 247 -3.64 18.78 -0.37
CA ALA A 247 -2.60 18.86 -1.40
C ALA A 247 -1.20 19.08 -0.82
N ILE A 248 -1.07 19.99 0.14
CA ILE A 248 0.22 20.29 0.77
C ILE A 248 0.67 19.13 1.67
N THR A 249 -0.21 18.63 2.55
CA THR A 249 0.10 17.54 3.47
C THR A 249 0.52 16.28 2.72
N SER A 250 -0.26 15.84 1.73
CA SER A 250 0.08 14.65 0.94
C SER A 250 1.40 14.83 0.18
N PHE A 251 1.65 16.02 -0.39
CA PHE A 251 2.90 16.31 -1.09
C PHE A 251 4.11 16.25 -0.17
N LEU A 252 4.08 16.97 0.96
CA LEU A 252 5.18 17.03 1.92
C LEU A 252 5.46 15.65 2.54
N HIS A 253 4.42 14.90 2.89
CA HIS A 253 4.55 13.51 3.35
C HIS A 253 5.24 12.63 2.30
N THR A 254 4.80 12.73 1.03
CA THR A 254 5.35 11.89 -0.04
C THR A 254 6.83 12.14 -0.32
N ILE A 255 7.31 13.39 -0.16
CA ILE A 255 8.73 13.72 -0.34
C ILE A 255 9.58 13.44 0.90
N GLY A 256 8.99 12.95 1.99
CA GLY A 256 9.70 12.46 3.17
C GLY A 256 9.63 13.35 4.42
N MET A 257 8.77 14.37 4.47
CA MET A 257 8.56 15.09 5.74
C MET A 257 7.78 14.22 6.72
N ASN A 258 8.19 14.24 7.99
CA ASN A 258 7.46 13.56 9.05
C ASN A 258 6.24 14.37 9.54
N VAL A 259 5.37 13.74 10.33
CA VAL A 259 4.12 14.35 10.83
C VAL A 259 4.39 15.66 11.56
N ALA A 260 5.42 15.73 12.41
CA ALA A 260 5.75 16.91 13.19
C ALA A 260 6.22 18.08 12.28
N GLN A 261 7.08 17.80 11.29
CA GLN A 261 7.52 18.78 10.30
C GLN A 261 6.34 19.33 9.49
N ILE A 262 5.41 18.47 9.07
CA ILE A 262 4.22 18.90 8.32
C ILE A 262 3.29 19.72 9.21
N ALA A 263 3.08 19.32 10.48
CA ALA A 263 2.27 20.09 11.42
C ALA A 263 2.85 21.48 11.68
N ASP A 264 4.18 21.61 11.75
CA ASP A 264 4.88 22.89 11.92
C ASP A 264 4.62 23.87 10.76
N VAL A 265 4.49 23.37 9.52
CA VAL A 265 4.08 24.20 8.37
C VAL A 265 2.73 24.88 8.61
N PHE A 266 1.82 24.22 9.31
CA PHE A 266 0.50 24.75 9.66
C PHE A 266 0.48 25.60 10.93
N ALA A 267 1.58 25.70 11.68
CA ALA A 267 1.63 26.42 12.96
C ALA A 267 1.27 27.92 12.84
N ARG A 268 1.38 28.49 11.63
CA ARG A 268 1.02 29.87 11.31
C ARG A 268 -0.39 30.04 10.73
N ALA A 269 -1.14 28.94 10.56
CA ALA A 269 -2.51 29.00 10.08
C ALA A 269 -3.42 29.67 11.14
N PRO A 270 -4.40 30.50 10.73
CA PRO A 270 -5.31 31.18 11.67
C PRO A 270 -6.13 30.26 12.58
N ASP A 271 -6.45 29.06 12.09
CA ASP A 271 -7.23 28.03 12.77
C ASP A 271 -6.34 26.89 13.31
N PHE A 272 -5.04 27.16 13.52
CA PHE A 272 -4.11 26.14 13.97
C PHE A 272 -4.47 25.63 15.36
N ASP A 273 -4.81 24.35 15.42
CA ASP A 273 -4.92 23.55 16.62
C ASP A 273 -3.93 22.38 16.49
N PRO A 274 -2.95 22.24 17.41
CA PRO A 274 -1.90 21.22 17.30
C PRO A 274 -2.46 19.79 17.22
N ASP A 275 -3.41 19.45 18.08
CA ASP A 275 -3.96 18.09 18.19
C ASP A 275 -4.77 17.73 16.95
N MET A 276 -5.65 18.64 16.50
CA MET A 276 -6.45 18.48 15.30
C MET A 276 -5.60 18.46 14.03
N THR A 277 -4.56 19.30 13.96
CA THR A 277 -3.65 19.33 12.81
C THR A 277 -2.84 18.05 12.73
N MET A 278 -2.27 17.58 13.85
CA MET A 278 -1.57 16.29 13.89
C MET A 278 -2.51 15.17 13.45
N TYR A 279 -3.74 15.12 13.96
CA TYR A 279 -4.73 14.13 13.55
C TYR A 279 -5.03 14.18 12.04
N GLN A 280 -5.21 15.37 11.46
CA GLN A 280 -5.44 15.54 10.02
C GLN A 280 -4.24 15.09 9.20
N VAL A 281 -3.03 15.49 9.60
CA VAL A 281 -1.78 15.11 8.93
C VAL A 281 -1.60 13.61 8.97
N GLU A 282 -1.78 12.98 10.12
CA GLU A 282 -1.74 11.54 10.28
C GLU A 282 -2.79 10.84 9.42
N HIS A 283 -4.02 11.36 9.39
CA HIS A 283 -5.10 10.77 8.61
C HIS A 283 -4.77 10.76 7.11
N ILE A 284 -4.31 11.90 6.57
CA ILE A 284 -3.91 12.05 5.17
C ILE A 284 -2.65 11.22 4.85
N SER A 285 -1.75 11.11 5.81
CA SER A 285 -0.55 10.27 5.75
C SER A 285 -0.86 8.77 5.93
N GLY A 286 -2.13 8.40 6.08
CA GLY A 286 -2.61 7.02 5.97
C GLY A 286 -3.35 6.46 7.18
N ARG A 287 -3.43 7.15 8.33
CA ARG A 287 -4.15 6.67 9.55
C ARG A 287 -5.65 6.43 9.33
N GLY A 288 -6.22 6.92 8.21
CA GLY A 288 -7.60 6.71 7.76
C GLY A 288 -7.88 5.48 6.88
N GLY A 289 -6.84 4.77 6.39
CA GLY A 289 -7.01 3.54 5.58
C GLY A 289 -6.61 3.66 4.11
N THR A 290 -6.19 4.83 3.64
CA THR A 290 -5.64 5.03 2.29
C THR A 290 -4.45 5.97 2.37
N GLU A 291 -3.28 5.56 1.86
CA GLU A 291 -2.16 6.47 1.63
C GLU A 291 -2.49 7.31 0.40
N TYR A 292 -2.78 8.59 0.63
CA TYR A 292 -3.21 9.46 -0.45
C TYR A 292 -2.01 9.98 -1.24
N THR A 293 -2.01 9.70 -2.54
CA THR A 293 -1.07 10.37 -3.44
C THR A 293 -1.48 11.83 -3.61
N PRO A 294 -0.50 12.76 -3.71
CA PRO A 294 -0.80 14.16 -3.96
C PRO A 294 -1.65 14.34 -5.23
N PRO A 295 -2.51 15.37 -5.28
CA PRO A 295 -3.32 15.64 -6.45
C PRO A 295 -2.47 15.93 -7.69
N SER A 296 -2.90 15.41 -8.84
CA SER A 296 -2.27 15.68 -10.15
C SER A 296 -2.37 17.16 -10.53
N CYS A 297 -1.55 17.62 -11.50
CA CYS A 297 -1.67 19.00 -12.01
C CYS A 297 -3.06 19.30 -12.59
N ALA A 298 -3.75 18.30 -13.15
CA ALA A 298 -5.13 18.46 -13.61
C ALA A 298 -6.08 18.69 -12.43
N THR A 299 -5.96 17.88 -11.38
CA THR A 299 -6.74 18.01 -10.14
C THR A 299 -6.48 19.36 -9.47
N MET A 300 -5.22 19.78 -9.36
CA MET A 300 -4.85 21.09 -8.81
C MET A 300 -5.51 22.24 -9.56
N ARG A 301 -5.62 22.16 -10.90
CA ARG A 301 -6.34 23.16 -11.70
C ARG A 301 -7.84 23.16 -11.42
N THR A 302 -8.47 21.99 -11.38
CA THR A 302 -9.90 21.86 -11.09
C THR A 302 -10.29 22.50 -9.76
N PHE A 303 -9.46 22.35 -8.72
CA PHE A 303 -9.70 22.92 -7.40
C PHE A 303 -9.13 24.35 -7.22
N GLY A 304 -8.63 24.99 -8.28
CA GLY A 304 -8.08 26.35 -8.20
C GLY A 304 -6.77 26.47 -7.40
N LEU A 305 -6.07 25.36 -7.16
CA LEU A 305 -4.82 25.30 -6.39
C LEU A 305 -3.56 25.47 -7.26
N CYS A 306 -3.71 25.51 -8.59
CA CYS A 306 -2.59 25.69 -9.52
C CYS A 306 -2.23 27.18 -9.65
N ALA A 307 -1.30 27.65 -8.82
CA ALA A 307 -0.83 29.04 -8.80
C ALA A 307 0.59 29.20 -9.39
N ASN A 308 0.93 30.43 -9.80
CA ASN A 308 2.28 30.86 -10.18
C ASN A 308 2.97 29.96 -11.22
N ARG A 309 2.24 29.49 -12.24
CA ARG A 309 2.76 28.56 -13.25
C ARG A 309 4.00 29.13 -13.95
N ASP A 310 5.06 28.33 -14.01
CA ASP A 310 6.26 28.64 -14.77
C ASP A 310 6.41 27.72 -16.00
N LYS A 311 7.49 27.90 -16.76
CA LYS A 311 7.80 27.09 -17.95
C LYS A 311 8.02 25.59 -17.65
N ASP A 312 8.44 25.25 -16.42
CA ASP A 312 8.69 23.85 -16.06
C ASP A 312 7.39 23.11 -15.73
N CYS A 313 6.34 23.84 -15.32
CA CYS A 313 4.99 23.31 -15.17
C CYS A 313 4.38 22.79 -16.49
N GLU A 314 4.86 23.24 -17.66
CA GLU A 314 4.41 22.76 -18.97
C GLU A 314 4.99 21.38 -19.33
N ARG A 315 6.08 20.99 -18.67
CA ARG A 315 6.83 19.76 -18.95
C ARG A 315 6.42 18.58 -18.09
N VAL A 316 5.45 18.77 -17.19
CA VAL A 316 5.07 17.80 -16.16
C VAL A 316 3.56 17.76 -15.97
N ASN A 317 3.07 16.61 -15.51
CA ASN A 317 1.64 16.39 -15.23
C ASN A 317 1.34 16.22 -13.73
N HIS A 318 2.36 16.33 -12.87
CA HIS A 318 2.24 16.09 -11.43
C HIS A 318 3.22 16.95 -10.60
N PRO A 319 2.81 17.48 -9.42
CA PRO A 319 3.70 18.22 -8.52
C PRO A 319 4.98 17.45 -8.13
N LEU A 320 4.87 16.16 -7.83
CA LEU A 320 6.05 15.30 -7.58
C LEU A 320 7.01 15.20 -8.77
N SER A 321 6.48 15.15 -10.00
CA SER A 321 7.31 15.13 -11.22
C SER A 321 8.05 16.45 -11.40
N TYR A 322 7.40 17.58 -11.09
CA TYR A 322 8.04 18.89 -11.06
C TYR A 322 9.20 18.93 -10.05
N TYR A 323 8.94 18.49 -8.82
CA TYR A 323 9.95 18.49 -7.75
C TYR A 323 11.20 17.70 -8.16
N ARG A 324 11.02 16.50 -8.72
CA ARG A 324 12.13 15.68 -9.26
C ARG A 324 12.87 16.39 -10.40
N LEU A 325 12.13 17.01 -11.33
CA LEU A 325 12.72 17.74 -12.45
C LEU A 325 13.64 18.88 -11.96
N LYS A 326 13.15 19.73 -11.05
CA LYS A 326 13.94 20.83 -10.47
C LYS A 326 15.15 20.33 -9.70
N LYS A 327 14.99 19.30 -8.86
CA LYS A 327 16.12 18.70 -8.14
C LYS A 327 17.20 18.16 -9.07
N ASN A 328 16.81 17.50 -10.16
CA ASN A 328 17.75 16.98 -11.15
C ASN A 328 18.46 18.11 -11.91
N MET A 329 17.78 19.22 -12.19
CA MET A 329 18.41 20.40 -12.79
C MET A 329 19.42 21.06 -11.82
N ALA A 330 19.09 21.14 -10.53
CA ALA A 330 20.00 21.68 -9.51
C ALA A 330 21.25 20.81 -9.35
N LYS A 331 21.09 19.48 -9.35
CA LYS A 331 22.22 18.53 -9.27
C LYS A 331 23.14 18.56 -10.49
N LYS A 332 22.63 18.89 -11.68
CA LYS A 332 23.45 19.07 -12.90
C LYS A 332 24.22 20.39 -12.94
N ARG A 333 23.87 21.34 -12.08
CA ARG A 333 24.50 22.67 -11.98
C ARG A 333 25.54 22.76 -10.86
N SER A 334 25.57 21.79 -9.95
CA SER A 334 26.63 21.60 -8.94
C SER A 334 27.70 20.65 -9.46
#